data_AF-A0A930DYW7-F1
#
_entry.id   AF-A0A930DYW7-F1
#
_cell.length_a   1.000
_cell.length_b   1.000
_cell.length_c   1.000
_cell.angle_alpha   90.00
_cell.angle_beta   90.00
_cell.angle_gamma   90.00
#
_symmetry.space_group_name_H-M   'P 1'
#
loop_
_entity.id
_entity.type
_entity.pdbx_description
1 polymer ?
#
loop_
_entity_poly.entity_id
_entity_poly.type
_entity_poly.pdbx_seq_one_letter_code
_entity_poly.pdbx_strand_id
1 'polypeptide(L)'
;MLSSNNKSNSISSKLDSLLSLSETISDVDLALIEGENAEFERIAISAMKSTPRFNKKDLEDLGIDPVPDFMLDRSLFASDMAKVRRFRDIKKLTNNIDQKRDKSPSSLREVHNFAIDLLGIDGKRFFDVGEAIKVNRIVKAMLSRNPHQAIKIYYDFKNNVLTSIPNKGECIQISNITIGYKNGRCGKLTQKMNEGKNFKEALIEIIRFDLKQIYLKLSQMEHFSFKDYRQRKVPLVLVDKESLKMSLKGWEIRSIQSLLMDRDDSEKQIIAEIIKEMVLDSSKSLYLWK
;
A
#
# COMPACT_ATOMS: atom_id res chain seq x y z
N MET A 1 39.10 -25.87 14.06
CA MET A 1 37.81 -26.58 13.89
C MET A 1 36.71 -25.53 13.79
N LEU A 2 36.37 -25.11 12.57
CA LEU A 2 35.33 -24.13 12.26
C LEU A 2 34.35 -24.79 11.29
N SER A 3 33.41 -25.56 11.81
CA SER A 3 32.42 -26.23 10.97
C SER A 3 31.16 -26.52 11.78
N SER A 4 30.12 -25.71 11.60
CA SER A 4 28.72 -26.16 11.40
C SER A 4 27.65 -25.06 11.53
N ASN A 5 27.91 -23.91 12.16
CA ASN A 5 26.85 -22.92 12.44
C ASN A 5 26.56 -21.84 11.37
N ASN A 6 27.31 -21.78 10.26
CA ASN A 6 27.15 -20.68 9.28
C ASN A 6 26.21 -20.98 8.10
N LYS A 7 25.60 -22.17 8.01
CA LYS A 7 24.67 -22.48 6.92
C LYS A 7 23.31 -21.78 7.05
N SER A 8 22.85 -21.47 8.27
CA SER A 8 21.52 -20.88 8.49
C SER A 8 21.41 -19.41 8.04
N ASN A 9 22.52 -18.66 7.99
CA ASN A 9 22.55 -17.23 7.62
C ASN A 9 22.87 -16.96 6.15
N SER A 10 23.02 -18.00 5.32
CA SER A 10 23.30 -17.82 3.90
C SER A 10 22.10 -17.22 3.16
N ILE A 11 22.35 -16.43 2.10
CA ILE A 11 21.26 -15.91 1.25
C ILE A 11 20.46 -17.07 0.64
N SER A 12 21.13 -18.18 0.30
CA SER A 12 20.48 -19.39 -0.20
C SER A 12 19.49 -19.99 0.82
N SER A 13 19.85 -20.13 2.10
CA SER A 13 18.92 -20.67 3.10
C SER A 13 17.72 -19.75 3.34
N LYS A 14 17.92 -18.43 3.26
CA LYS A 14 16.82 -17.44 3.32
C LYS A 14 15.88 -17.54 2.11
N LEU A 15 16.43 -17.76 0.92
CA LEU A 15 15.66 -18.00 -0.30
C LEU A 15 14.86 -19.30 -0.23
N ASP A 16 15.48 -20.39 0.23
CA ASP A 16 14.82 -21.68 0.39
C ASP A 16 13.66 -21.61 1.39
N SER A 17 13.83 -20.85 2.47
CA SER A 17 12.78 -20.66 3.47
C SER A 17 11.59 -19.89 2.91
N LEU A 18 11.84 -18.84 2.11
CA LEU A 18 10.77 -18.09 1.42
C LEU A 18 10.05 -18.95 0.37
N LEU A 19 10.79 -19.74 -0.40
CA LEU A 19 10.22 -20.63 -1.41
C LEU A 19 9.32 -21.68 -0.75
N SER A 20 9.85 -22.36 0.28
CA SER A 20 9.12 -23.35 1.08
C SER A 20 7.83 -22.77 1.63
N LEU A 21 7.89 -21.62 2.31
CA LEU A 21 6.69 -20.97 2.84
C LEU A 21 5.70 -20.58 1.73
N SER A 22 6.19 -20.15 0.56
CA SER A 22 5.33 -19.82 -0.59
C SER A 22 4.57 -21.02 -1.16
N GLU A 23 5.02 -22.25 -0.86
CA GLU A 23 4.39 -23.50 -1.29
C GLU A 23 3.49 -24.07 -0.19
N THR A 24 3.86 -23.89 1.08
CA THR A 24 3.21 -24.55 2.21
C THR A 24 2.34 -23.63 3.09
N ILE A 25 2.34 -22.31 2.87
CA ILE A 25 1.59 -21.36 3.71
C ILE A 25 0.13 -21.76 3.92
N SER A 26 -0.27 -21.72 5.19
CA SER A 26 -1.52 -22.20 5.75
C SER A 26 -2.08 -21.24 6.81
N ASP A 27 -3.22 -21.58 7.40
CA ASP A 27 -3.86 -20.80 8.47
C ASP A 27 -2.97 -20.65 9.71
N VAL A 28 -2.14 -21.67 10.02
CA VAL A 28 -1.26 -21.67 11.20
C VAL A 28 -0.21 -20.55 11.11
N ASP A 29 0.27 -20.28 9.89
CA ASP A 29 1.26 -19.25 9.63
C ASP A 29 0.71 -17.82 9.81
N LEU A 30 -0.62 -17.67 9.85
CA LEU A 30 -1.29 -16.38 10.07
C LEU A 30 -1.52 -16.05 11.54
N ALA A 31 -1.39 -17.01 12.46
CA ALA A 31 -1.79 -16.85 13.86
C ALA A 31 -1.18 -15.61 14.55
N LEU A 32 0.11 -15.33 14.27
CA LEU A 32 0.78 -14.14 14.82
C LEU A 32 0.22 -12.84 14.22
N ILE A 33 -0.02 -12.80 12.90
CA ILE A 33 -0.63 -11.64 12.22
C ILE A 33 -2.01 -11.36 12.81
N GLU A 34 -2.80 -12.40 13.05
CA GLU A 34 -4.14 -12.29 13.65
C GLU A 34 -4.07 -11.73 15.06
N GLY A 35 -3.14 -12.22 15.91
CA GLY A 35 -2.94 -11.69 17.25
C GLY A 35 -2.51 -10.22 17.24
N GLU A 36 -1.59 -9.84 16.36
CA GLU A 36 -1.13 -8.46 16.23
C GLU A 36 -2.18 -7.51 15.62
N ASN A 37 -3.15 -8.05 14.87
CA ASN A 37 -4.18 -7.30 14.16
C ASN A 37 -5.58 -7.87 14.40
N ALA A 38 -5.96 -8.06 15.67
CA ALA A 38 -7.20 -8.75 16.06
C ALA A 38 -8.49 -8.20 15.41
N GLU A 39 -8.49 -6.93 15.02
CA GLU A 39 -9.66 -6.28 14.41
C GLU A 39 -9.73 -6.38 12.88
N PHE A 40 -8.71 -6.96 12.26
CA PHE A 40 -8.54 -6.89 10.83
C PHE A 40 -9.63 -7.63 10.05
N GLU A 41 -10.00 -8.82 10.51
CA GLU A 41 -11.09 -9.61 9.94
C GLU A 41 -12.43 -8.88 10.08
N ARG A 42 -12.73 -8.36 11.27
CA ARG A 42 -13.97 -7.61 11.54
C ARG A 42 -14.11 -6.42 10.60
N ILE A 43 -13.02 -5.67 10.38
CA ILE A 43 -13.03 -4.52 9.48
C ILE A 43 -13.19 -4.96 8.02
N ALA A 44 -12.55 -6.05 7.61
CA ALA A 44 -12.69 -6.59 6.25
C ALA A 44 -14.14 -7.04 5.95
N ILE A 45 -14.78 -7.76 6.88
CA ILE A 45 -16.20 -8.16 6.78
C ILE A 45 -17.11 -6.92 6.73
N SER A 46 -16.85 -5.92 7.59
CA SER A 46 -17.60 -4.66 7.57
C SER A 46 -17.47 -3.94 6.23
N ALA A 47 -16.28 -3.97 5.61
CA ALA A 47 -16.05 -3.37 4.31
C ALA A 47 -16.90 -4.00 3.20
N MET A 48 -17.01 -5.33 3.16
CA MET A 48 -17.84 -6.02 2.16
C MET A 48 -19.32 -5.63 2.23
N LYS A 49 -19.83 -5.40 3.44
CA LYS A 49 -21.22 -5.01 3.68
C LYS A 49 -21.45 -3.50 3.54
N SER A 50 -20.41 -2.73 3.21
CA SER A 50 -20.48 -1.28 3.28
C SER A 50 -21.08 -0.68 2.02
N THR A 51 -22.12 0.13 2.20
CA THR A 51 -22.75 0.90 1.13
C THR A 51 -22.32 2.36 1.19
N PRO A 52 -22.36 3.10 0.07
CA PRO A 52 -22.22 4.55 0.08
C PRO A 52 -23.41 5.18 0.82
N ARG A 53 -23.15 6.24 1.60
CA ARG A 53 -24.21 7.00 2.28
C ARG A 53 -24.46 8.30 1.53
N PHE A 54 -25.66 8.47 1.03
CA PHE A 54 -26.09 9.68 0.33
C PHE A 54 -27.05 10.50 1.17
N ASN A 55 -27.09 11.81 0.89
CA ASN A 55 -28.15 12.67 1.37
C ASN A 55 -29.39 12.46 0.50
N LYS A 56 -30.49 11.97 1.09
CA LYS A 56 -31.74 11.69 0.37
C LYS A 56 -32.28 12.94 -0.34
N LYS A 57 -32.23 14.09 0.31
CA LYS A 57 -32.67 15.36 -0.28
C LYS A 57 -31.86 15.72 -1.53
N ASP A 58 -30.55 15.47 -1.54
CA ASP A 58 -29.74 15.76 -2.72
C ASP A 58 -30.13 14.85 -3.91
N LEU A 59 -30.50 13.58 -3.66
CA LEU A 59 -30.99 12.65 -4.68
C LEU A 59 -32.36 13.07 -5.23
N GLU A 60 -33.31 13.36 -4.32
CA GLU A 60 -34.66 13.84 -4.66
C GLU A 60 -34.62 15.15 -5.43
N ASP A 61 -33.84 16.12 -4.93
CA ASP A 61 -33.66 17.41 -5.58
C ASP A 61 -33.08 17.23 -6.99
N LEU A 62 -32.17 16.28 -7.22
CA LEU A 62 -31.59 16.02 -8.54
C LEU A 62 -32.52 15.17 -9.44
N GLY A 63 -33.60 14.60 -8.90
CA GLY A 63 -34.50 13.69 -9.61
C GLY A 63 -33.87 12.32 -9.90
N ILE A 64 -32.97 11.84 -9.05
CA ILE A 64 -32.33 10.53 -9.18
C ILE A 64 -33.23 9.48 -8.53
N ASP A 65 -34.14 8.90 -9.31
CA ASP A 65 -35.02 7.80 -8.90
C ASP A 65 -35.38 6.92 -10.13
N PRO A 66 -35.00 5.63 -10.16
CA PRO A 66 -34.28 4.89 -9.12
C PRO A 66 -32.80 5.26 -9.02
N VAL A 67 -32.22 5.09 -7.82
CA VAL A 67 -30.78 5.21 -7.60
C VAL A 67 -30.05 4.09 -8.36
N PRO A 68 -29.05 4.39 -9.21
CA PRO A 68 -28.32 3.36 -9.95
C PRO A 68 -27.69 2.29 -9.04
N ASP A 69 -27.74 1.02 -9.43
CA ASP A 69 -27.26 -0.10 -8.62
C ASP A 69 -25.80 0.04 -8.18
N PHE A 70 -24.93 0.55 -9.06
CA PHE A 70 -23.53 0.77 -8.74
C PHE A 70 -23.34 1.82 -7.62
N MET A 71 -24.32 2.70 -7.39
CA MET A 71 -24.29 3.64 -6.27
C MET A 71 -24.66 2.98 -4.95
N LEU A 72 -25.31 1.83 -4.97
CA LEU A 72 -25.71 1.08 -3.78
C LEU A 72 -24.63 0.06 -3.37
N ASP A 73 -23.82 -0.43 -4.33
CA ASP A 73 -22.74 -1.39 -4.09
C ASP A 73 -21.36 -0.82 -4.43
N ARG A 74 -20.49 -0.69 -3.41
CA ARG A 74 -19.11 -0.22 -3.57
C ARG A 74 -18.24 -1.18 -4.39
N SER A 75 -18.50 -2.49 -4.30
CA SER A 75 -17.80 -3.50 -5.09
C SER A 75 -18.09 -3.31 -6.57
N LEU A 76 -19.37 -3.20 -6.93
CA LEU A 76 -19.83 -2.97 -8.30
C LEU A 76 -19.31 -1.64 -8.87
N PHE A 77 -19.26 -0.59 -8.04
CA PHE A 77 -18.61 0.66 -8.46
C PHE A 77 -17.11 0.49 -8.69
N ALA A 78 -16.41 -0.17 -7.76
CA ALA A 78 -14.96 -0.30 -7.79
C ALA A 78 -14.44 -1.21 -8.91
N SER A 79 -15.26 -2.14 -9.42
CA SER A 79 -14.91 -3.01 -10.54
C SER A 79 -14.85 -2.26 -11.88
N ASP A 80 -15.55 -1.13 -12.02
CA ASP A 80 -15.50 -0.31 -13.24
C ASP A 80 -14.49 0.83 -13.10
N MET A 81 -13.26 0.56 -13.53
CA MET A 81 -12.14 1.51 -13.47
C MET A 81 -12.31 2.73 -14.39
N ALA A 82 -13.15 2.67 -15.43
CA ALA A 82 -13.46 3.83 -16.27
C ALA A 82 -14.43 4.75 -15.55
N LYS A 83 -15.49 4.19 -14.96
CA LYS A 83 -16.45 4.90 -14.12
C LYS A 83 -15.77 5.56 -12.92
N VAL A 84 -14.91 4.82 -12.20
CA VAL A 84 -14.14 5.38 -11.06
C VAL A 84 -13.21 6.52 -11.48
N ARG A 85 -12.64 6.47 -12.69
CA ARG A 85 -11.86 7.60 -13.25
C ARG A 85 -12.77 8.80 -13.48
N ARG A 86 -13.90 8.60 -14.16
CA ARG A 86 -14.85 9.68 -14.45
C ARG A 86 -15.32 10.38 -13.17
N PHE A 87 -15.69 9.63 -12.14
CA PHE A 87 -16.06 10.18 -10.83
C PHE A 87 -14.91 11.00 -10.20
N ARG A 88 -13.65 10.56 -10.32
CA ARG A 88 -12.50 11.31 -9.78
C ARG A 88 -12.27 12.62 -10.52
N ASP A 89 -12.51 12.66 -11.82
CA ASP A 89 -12.35 13.87 -12.61
C ASP A 89 -13.46 14.88 -12.32
N ILE A 90 -14.72 14.41 -12.26
CA ILE A 90 -15.84 15.25 -11.82
C ILE A 90 -15.65 15.78 -10.41
N LYS A 91 -15.15 14.96 -9.48
CA LYS A 91 -14.85 15.43 -8.12
C LYS A 91 -13.93 16.65 -8.14
N LYS A 92 -12.90 16.66 -8.99
CA LYS A 92 -11.98 17.80 -9.10
C LYS A 92 -12.71 19.02 -9.63
N LEU A 93 -13.48 18.84 -10.69
CA LEU A 93 -14.24 19.90 -11.34
C LEU A 93 -15.27 20.54 -10.38
N THR A 94 -16.08 19.70 -9.71
CA THR A 94 -17.10 20.16 -8.76
C THR A 94 -16.49 20.78 -7.50
N ASN A 95 -15.30 20.36 -7.07
CA ASN A 95 -14.59 21.05 -5.98
C ASN A 95 -14.14 22.45 -6.38
N ASN A 96 -13.71 22.66 -7.63
CA ASN A 96 -13.35 24.01 -8.11
C ASN A 96 -14.59 24.92 -8.18
N ILE A 97 -15.74 24.38 -8.59
CA ILE A 97 -17.03 25.09 -8.59
C ILE A 97 -17.47 25.48 -7.17
N ASP A 98 -17.43 24.53 -6.24
CA ASP A 98 -17.78 24.72 -4.82
C ASP A 98 -16.90 25.80 -4.15
N GLN A 99 -15.59 25.80 -4.48
CA GLN A 99 -14.63 26.80 -4.02
C GLN A 99 -14.71 28.14 -4.77
N LYS A 100 -15.70 28.31 -5.66
CA LYS A 100 -15.90 29.51 -6.51
C LYS A 100 -14.70 29.84 -7.42
N ARG A 101 -13.84 28.85 -7.71
CA ARG A 101 -12.64 29.01 -8.56
C ARG A 101 -12.94 28.85 -10.05
N ASP A 102 -13.96 28.07 -10.39
CA ASP A 102 -14.40 27.87 -11.77
C ASP A 102 -15.92 27.76 -11.80
N LYS A 103 -16.59 28.69 -12.47
CA LYS A 103 -18.05 28.68 -12.67
C LYS A 103 -18.38 28.82 -14.15
N SER A 104 -17.45 28.42 -15.01
CA SER A 104 -17.64 28.56 -16.46
C SER A 104 -18.83 27.71 -16.93
N PRO A 105 -19.59 28.18 -17.94
CA PRO A 105 -20.67 27.39 -18.53
C PRO A 105 -20.21 26.04 -19.07
N SER A 106 -18.96 25.93 -19.53
CA SER A 106 -18.34 24.67 -19.97
C SER A 106 -18.21 23.67 -18.82
N SER A 107 -17.73 24.10 -17.66
CA SER A 107 -17.57 23.24 -16.49
C SER A 107 -18.92 22.77 -15.94
N LEU A 108 -19.92 23.65 -15.88
CA LEU A 108 -21.28 23.27 -15.50
C LEU A 108 -21.89 22.27 -16.50
N ARG A 109 -21.68 22.47 -17.80
CA ARG A 109 -22.14 21.54 -18.85
C ARG A 109 -21.48 20.17 -18.70
N GLU A 110 -20.19 20.12 -18.39
CA GLU A 110 -19.49 18.84 -18.19
C GLU A 110 -20.03 18.06 -16.97
N VAL A 111 -20.32 18.76 -15.87
CA VAL A 111 -20.95 18.15 -14.68
C VAL A 111 -22.37 17.69 -15.00
N HIS A 112 -23.14 18.47 -15.76
CA HIS A 112 -24.49 18.09 -16.18
C HIS A 112 -24.47 16.83 -17.05
N ASN A 113 -23.61 16.78 -18.08
CA ASN A 113 -23.46 15.61 -18.94
C ASN A 113 -23.09 14.37 -18.12
N PHE A 114 -22.16 14.50 -17.17
CA PHE A 114 -21.87 13.40 -16.25
C PHE A 114 -23.09 12.92 -15.46
N ALA A 115 -23.89 13.85 -14.96
CA ALA A 115 -25.03 13.51 -14.14
C ALA A 115 -26.16 12.86 -14.96
N ILE A 116 -26.34 13.26 -16.21
CA ILE A 116 -27.21 12.55 -17.17
C ILE A 116 -26.67 11.13 -17.40
N ASP A 117 -25.42 11.03 -17.86
CA ASP A 117 -24.84 9.78 -18.35
C ASP A 117 -24.68 8.71 -17.26
N LEU A 118 -24.32 9.11 -16.04
CA LEU A 118 -23.97 8.17 -14.97
C LEU A 118 -24.91 8.20 -13.77
N LEU A 119 -25.63 9.29 -13.53
CA LEU A 119 -26.58 9.36 -12.41
C LEU A 119 -28.05 9.26 -12.86
N GLY A 120 -28.32 9.32 -14.16
CA GLY A 120 -29.68 9.19 -14.71
C GLY A 120 -30.55 10.44 -14.55
N ILE A 121 -29.95 11.63 -14.42
CA ILE A 121 -30.70 12.89 -14.35
C ILE A 121 -31.34 13.21 -15.72
N ASP A 122 -32.55 13.77 -15.72
CA ASP A 122 -33.19 14.30 -16.94
C ASP A 122 -32.35 15.42 -17.57
N GLY A 123 -31.91 15.21 -18.82
CA GLY A 123 -31.09 16.17 -19.56
C GLY A 123 -31.77 17.49 -19.94
N LYS A 124 -33.09 17.59 -19.80
CA LYS A 124 -33.83 18.85 -19.99
C LYS A 124 -33.86 19.71 -18.72
N ARG A 125 -33.38 19.18 -17.60
CA ARG A 125 -33.41 19.87 -16.31
C ARG A 125 -32.51 21.10 -16.33
N PHE A 126 -32.96 22.17 -15.67
CA PHE A 126 -32.11 23.32 -15.39
C PHE A 126 -30.96 22.90 -14.45
N PHE A 127 -29.73 23.21 -14.84
CA PHE A 127 -28.53 22.80 -14.11
C PHE A 127 -27.65 24.00 -13.79
N ASP A 128 -27.47 24.28 -12.51
CA ASP A 128 -26.69 25.42 -12.03
C ASP A 128 -25.59 24.99 -11.05
N VAL A 129 -24.98 26.00 -10.39
CA VAL A 129 -23.95 25.79 -9.37
C VAL A 129 -24.50 25.00 -8.17
N GLY A 130 -25.76 25.19 -7.80
CA GLY A 130 -26.41 24.44 -6.73
C GLY A 130 -26.51 22.95 -7.06
N GLU A 131 -26.95 22.62 -8.27
CA GLU A 131 -26.98 21.24 -8.77
C GLU A 131 -25.58 20.62 -8.82
N ALA A 132 -24.57 21.37 -9.29
CA ALA A 132 -23.17 20.91 -9.28
C ALA A 132 -22.64 20.61 -7.87
N ILE A 133 -23.05 21.36 -6.85
CA ILE A 133 -22.68 21.12 -5.45
C ILE A 133 -23.34 19.83 -4.92
N LYS A 134 -24.60 19.57 -5.28
CA LYS A 134 -25.29 18.30 -4.93
C LYS A 134 -24.58 17.11 -5.56
N VAL A 135 -24.23 17.20 -6.85
CA VAL A 135 -23.41 16.18 -7.55
C VAL A 135 -22.06 15.98 -6.85
N ASN A 136 -21.41 17.05 -6.39
CA ASN A 136 -20.14 16.95 -5.63
C ASN A 136 -20.28 16.05 -4.40
N ARG A 137 -21.38 16.19 -3.64
CA ARG A 137 -21.62 15.42 -2.42
C ARG A 137 -21.83 13.94 -2.73
N ILE A 138 -22.59 13.62 -3.77
CA ILE A 138 -22.78 12.24 -4.25
C ILE A 138 -21.44 11.64 -4.67
N VAL A 139 -20.68 12.35 -5.50
CA VAL A 139 -19.37 11.89 -5.98
C VAL A 139 -18.37 11.71 -4.83
N LYS A 140 -18.38 12.61 -3.83
CA LYS A 140 -17.57 12.47 -2.61
C LYS A 140 -17.98 11.24 -1.81
N ALA A 141 -19.28 10.93 -1.70
CA ALA A 141 -19.76 9.73 -1.02
C ALA A 141 -19.29 8.45 -1.75
N MET A 142 -19.37 8.41 -3.08
CA MET A 142 -18.88 7.26 -3.88
C MET A 142 -17.38 7.04 -3.74
N LEU A 143 -16.59 8.12 -3.76
CA LEU A 143 -15.13 8.07 -3.67
C LEU A 143 -14.60 8.03 -2.23
N SER A 144 -15.49 8.02 -1.24
CA SER A 144 -15.14 8.10 0.17
C SER A 144 -14.28 6.92 0.60
N ARG A 145 -13.40 7.18 1.57
CA ARG A 145 -12.63 6.15 2.25
C ARG A 145 -13.55 5.44 3.24
N ASN A 146 -13.79 4.13 3.10
CA ASN A 146 -14.75 3.45 3.98
C ASN A 146 -14.70 1.91 3.98
N PRO A 147 -14.53 1.28 5.16
CA PRO A 147 -13.34 1.53 5.95
C PRO A 147 -12.10 1.32 5.05
N HIS A 148 -10.95 1.86 5.41
CA HIS A 148 -9.73 1.52 4.68
C HIS A 148 -8.55 1.50 5.62
N GLN A 149 -7.84 0.39 5.58
CA GLN A 149 -6.63 0.17 6.35
C GLN A 149 -5.65 -0.58 5.45
N ALA A 150 -4.37 -0.42 5.76
CA ALA A 150 -3.30 -1.15 5.13
C ALA A 150 -2.45 -1.75 6.25
N ILE A 151 -2.11 -3.01 6.13
CA ILE A 151 -1.14 -3.68 6.99
C ILE A 151 0.04 -4.13 6.14
N LYS A 152 1.24 -3.93 6.65
CA LYS A 152 2.43 -4.49 6.03
C LYS A 152 2.70 -5.84 6.67
N ILE A 153 2.95 -6.85 5.85
CA ILE A 153 3.37 -8.16 6.31
C ILE A 153 4.84 -8.33 5.99
N TYR A 154 5.58 -8.80 6.98
CA TYR A 154 7.00 -9.09 6.92
C TYR A 154 7.22 -10.57 7.22
N TYR A 155 8.31 -11.10 6.68
CA TYR A 155 8.83 -12.39 7.08
C TYR A 155 10.08 -12.16 7.92
N ASP A 156 10.05 -12.66 9.16
CA ASP A 156 11.16 -12.61 10.11
C ASP A 156 12.03 -13.85 9.91
N PHE A 157 13.22 -13.67 9.33
CA PHE A 157 14.14 -14.78 9.05
C PHE A 157 14.67 -15.44 10.32
N LYS A 158 14.74 -14.70 11.44
CA LYS A 158 15.30 -15.21 12.70
C LYS A 158 14.33 -16.17 13.38
N ASN A 159 13.05 -15.81 13.39
CA ASN A 159 12.01 -16.58 14.06
C ASN A 159 11.23 -17.50 13.12
N ASN A 160 11.44 -17.37 11.81
CA ASN A 160 10.73 -18.11 10.76
C ASN A 160 9.20 -17.96 10.86
N VAL A 161 8.74 -16.71 10.99
CA VAL A 161 7.30 -16.38 11.13
C VAL A 161 6.92 -15.16 10.30
N LEU A 162 5.65 -15.06 9.94
CA LEU A 162 5.07 -13.85 9.37
C LEU A 162 4.59 -12.91 10.50
N THR A 163 4.90 -11.62 10.37
CA THR A 163 4.54 -10.59 11.35
C THR A 163 4.16 -9.29 10.65
N SER A 164 3.36 -8.46 11.32
CA SER A 164 3.07 -7.08 10.95
C SER A 164 3.93 -6.06 11.72
N ILE A 165 4.63 -6.51 12.77
CA ILE A 165 5.50 -5.71 13.63
C ILE A 165 6.93 -6.19 13.40
N PRO A 166 7.63 -5.67 12.38
CA PRO A 166 8.98 -6.13 12.07
C PRO A 166 9.90 -5.79 13.25
N ASN A 167 10.60 -6.80 13.75
CA ASN A 167 11.68 -6.62 14.71
C ASN A 167 12.77 -5.71 14.12
N LYS A 168 13.62 -5.14 14.97
CA LYS A 168 14.73 -4.26 14.55
C LYS A 168 15.83 -4.96 13.73
N GLY A 169 15.66 -6.24 13.38
CA GLY A 169 16.68 -7.06 12.70
C GLY A 169 16.23 -7.59 11.33
N GLU A 170 16.63 -8.83 11.01
CA GLU A 170 16.50 -9.41 9.66
C GLU A 170 15.06 -9.75 9.24
N CYS A 171 14.29 -8.73 8.88
CA CYS A 171 12.95 -8.85 8.32
C CYS A 171 12.90 -8.37 6.86
N ILE A 172 12.11 -9.03 6.03
CA ILE A 172 11.79 -8.59 4.68
C ILE A 172 10.29 -8.31 4.55
N GLN A 173 9.92 -7.18 3.96
CA GLN A 173 8.52 -6.88 3.71
C GLN A 173 8.02 -7.72 2.53
N ILE A 174 7.04 -8.58 2.80
CA ILE A 174 6.45 -9.48 1.81
C ILE A 174 5.25 -8.83 1.13
N SER A 175 4.35 -8.22 1.91
CA SER A 175 3.11 -7.69 1.37
C SER A 175 2.70 -6.37 2.03
N ASN A 176 1.84 -5.63 1.34
CA ASN A 176 1.11 -4.50 1.88
C ASN A 176 -0.38 -4.72 1.58
N ILE A 177 -1.05 -5.39 2.52
CA ILE A 177 -2.42 -5.85 2.38
C ILE A 177 -3.36 -4.69 2.68
N THR A 178 -4.22 -4.36 1.72
CA THR A 178 -5.18 -3.25 1.85
C THR A 178 -6.60 -3.78 1.95
N ILE A 179 -7.39 -3.19 2.85
CA ILE A 179 -8.81 -3.49 3.05
C ILE A 179 -9.70 -2.30 2.72
N GLY A 180 -10.94 -2.63 2.39
CA GLY A 180 -12.05 -1.74 2.05
C GLY A 180 -11.71 -0.72 0.96
N TYR A 181 -12.31 0.46 1.02
CA TYR A 181 -12.37 1.34 -0.15
C TYR A 181 -11.64 2.66 0.05
N LYS A 182 -10.91 3.11 -0.99
CA LYS A 182 -10.28 4.44 -1.02
C LYS A 182 -10.29 5.00 -2.43
N ASN A 183 -10.84 6.20 -2.60
CA ASN A 183 -10.91 6.89 -3.90
C ASN A 183 -11.56 6.02 -5.00
N GLY A 184 -12.62 5.28 -4.62
CA GLY A 184 -13.33 4.35 -5.51
C GLY A 184 -12.58 3.07 -5.85
N ARG A 185 -11.39 2.82 -5.27
CA ARG A 185 -10.68 1.55 -5.44
C ARG A 185 -10.97 0.62 -4.27
N CYS A 186 -11.17 -0.65 -4.59
CA CYS A 186 -11.27 -1.72 -3.60
C CYS A 186 -9.85 -2.19 -3.21
N GLY A 187 -9.63 -2.41 -1.91
CA GLY A 187 -8.41 -3.03 -1.39
C GLY A 187 -8.30 -4.48 -1.83
N LYS A 188 -7.07 -4.97 -2.00
CA LYS A 188 -6.77 -6.32 -2.55
C LYS A 188 -7.47 -7.43 -1.75
N LEU A 189 -7.52 -7.30 -0.42
CA LEU A 189 -8.16 -8.30 0.44
C LEU A 189 -9.69 -8.28 0.28
N THR A 190 -10.31 -7.10 0.38
CA THR A 190 -11.76 -6.98 0.22
C THR A 190 -12.21 -7.40 -1.17
N GLN A 191 -11.41 -7.16 -2.21
CA GLN A 191 -11.69 -7.64 -3.56
C GLN A 191 -11.74 -9.18 -3.60
N LYS A 192 -10.72 -9.85 -3.05
CA LYS A 192 -10.68 -11.31 -2.97
C LYS A 192 -11.85 -11.90 -2.19
N MET A 193 -12.28 -11.22 -1.13
CA MET A 193 -13.46 -11.65 -0.38
C MET A 193 -14.76 -11.45 -1.17
N ASN A 194 -14.88 -10.36 -1.93
CA ASN A 194 -16.02 -10.15 -2.84
C ASN A 194 -16.04 -11.17 -4.00
N GLU A 195 -14.90 -11.77 -4.35
CA GLU A 195 -14.79 -12.92 -5.27
C GLU A 195 -15.23 -14.26 -4.63
N GLY A 196 -15.71 -14.25 -3.38
CA GLY A 196 -16.27 -15.41 -2.68
C GLY A 196 -15.33 -16.11 -1.70
N LYS A 197 -14.10 -15.61 -1.52
CA LYS A 197 -13.15 -16.19 -0.56
C LYS A 197 -13.46 -15.75 0.87
N ASN A 198 -13.23 -16.63 1.83
CA ASN A 198 -13.22 -16.20 3.22
C ASN A 198 -11.96 -15.36 3.51
N PHE A 199 -11.92 -14.72 4.68
CA PHE A 199 -10.83 -13.81 5.06
C PHE A 199 -9.45 -14.49 5.05
N LYS A 200 -9.33 -15.69 5.61
CA LYS A 200 -8.08 -16.44 5.71
C LYS A 200 -7.59 -16.92 4.35
N GLU A 201 -8.48 -17.51 3.56
CA GLU A 201 -8.19 -17.93 2.18
C GLU A 201 -7.67 -16.75 1.34
N ALA A 202 -8.33 -15.61 1.45
CA ALA A 202 -7.94 -14.40 0.74
C ALA A 202 -6.56 -13.89 1.20
N LEU A 203 -6.26 -13.89 2.50
CA LEU A 203 -4.95 -13.54 3.04
C LEU A 203 -3.86 -14.49 2.56
N ILE A 204 -4.09 -15.80 2.68
CA ILE A 204 -3.13 -16.83 2.27
C ILE A 204 -2.83 -16.69 0.78
N GLU A 205 -3.83 -16.53 -0.07
CA GLU A 205 -3.60 -16.35 -1.50
C GLU A 205 -2.78 -15.11 -1.82
N ILE A 206 -3.09 -13.98 -1.16
CA ILE A 206 -2.35 -12.72 -1.32
C ILE A 206 -0.89 -12.90 -0.90
N ILE A 207 -0.66 -13.42 0.30
CA ILE A 207 0.68 -13.61 0.86
C ILE A 207 1.45 -14.63 0.04
N ARG A 208 0.83 -15.76 -0.35
CA ARG A 208 1.44 -16.79 -1.19
C ARG A 208 1.92 -16.22 -2.52
N PHE A 209 1.07 -15.45 -3.20
CA PHE A 209 1.45 -14.80 -4.45
C PHE A 209 2.60 -13.81 -4.23
N ASP A 210 2.50 -12.96 -3.21
CA ASP A 210 3.51 -11.93 -2.94
C ASP A 210 4.85 -12.56 -2.49
N LEU A 211 4.84 -13.65 -1.73
CA LEU A 211 6.03 -14.45 -1.38
C LEU A 211 6.74 -14.96 -2.63
N LYS A 212 6.00 -15.53 -3.60
CA LYS A 212 6.59 -15.99 -4.87
C LYS A 212 7.24 -14.85 -5.63
N GLN A 213 6.59 -13.68 -5.68
CA GLN A 213 7.15 -12.50 -6.34
C GLN A 213 8.43 -12.02 -5.65
N ILE A 214 8.45 -12.00 -4.31
CA ILE A 214 9.63 -11.63 -3.53
C ILE A 214 10.76 -12.66 -3.73
N TYR A 215 10.45 -13.95 -3.68
CA TYR A 215 11.42 -15.02 -3.97
C TYR A 215 12.04 -14.82 -5.36
N LEU A 216 11.23 -14.65 -6.41
CA LEU A 216 11.70 -14.44 -7.78
C LEU A 216 12.62 -13.21 -7.88
N LYS A 217 12.22 -12.11 -7.24
CA LYS A 217 13.02 -10.89 -7.20
C LYS A 217 14.37 -11.10 -6.54
N LEU A 218 14.38 -11.83 -5.41
CA LEU A 218 15.61 -12.13 -4.69
C LEU A 218 16.50 -13.11 -5.47
N SER A 219 15.91 -14.13 -6.11
CA SER A 219 16.64 -15.16 -6.86
C SER A 219 17.27 -14.63 -8.15
N GLN A 220 16.65 -13.61 -8.76
CA GLN A 220 17.15 -12.98 -9.99
C GLN A 220 18.24 -11.94 -9.73
N MET A 221 18.61 -11.68 -8.47
CA MET A 221 19.58 -10.66 -8.05
C MET A 221 19.35 -9.29 -8.71
N GLU A 222 18.23 -8.64 -8.35
CA GLU A 222 18.08 -7.20 -8.50
C GLU A 222 18.57 -6.52 -7.21
N HIS A 223 19.74 -5.86 -7.23
CA HIS A 223 20.29 -5.15 -6.07
C HIS A 223 19.24 -4.31 -5.31
N PHE A 224 19.21 -4.43 -3.97
CA PHE A 224 18.36 -3.57 -3.15
C PHE A 224 19.09 -2.30 -2.74
N SER A 225 18.36 -1.20 -2.77
CA SER A 225 18.91 0.10 -2.43
C SER A 225 18.93 0.32 -0.91
N PHE A 226 19.82 1.19 -0.44
CA PHE A 226 19.79 1.64 0.95
C PHE A 226 18.45 2.30 1.32
N LYS A 227 17.75 2.91 0.35
CA LYS A 227 16.42 3.47 0.55
C LYS A 227 15.40 2.39 0.93
N ASP A 228 15.48 1.19 0.35
CA ASP A 228 14.58 0.09 0.68
C ASP A 228 14.81 -0.41 2.11
N TYR A 229 16.08 -0.55 2.51
CA TYR A 229 16.42 -0.87 3.90
C TYR A 229 15.96 0.20 4.91
N ARG A 230 16.12 1.49 4.59
CA ARG A 230 15.61 2.58 5.45
C ARG A 230 14.10 2.48 5.64
N GLN A 231 13.37 2.08 4.60
CA GLN A 231 11.93 1.86 4.64
C GLN A 231 11.52 0.51 5.27
N ARG A 232 12.50 -0.25 5.81
CA ARG A 232 12.35 -1.62 6.35
C ARG A 232 11.77 -2.62 5.35
N LYS A 233 11.99 -2.41 4.05
CA LYS A 233 11.51 -3.36 3.02
C LYS A 233 12.39 -4.59 2.90
N VAL A 234 13.68 -4.43 3.18
CA VAL A 234 14.68 -5.51 3.11
C VAL A 234 15.65 -5.38 4.28
N PRO A 235 16.26 -6.51 4.71
CA PRO A 235 17.34 -6.48 5.68
C PRO A 235 18.62 -5.88 5.08
N LEU A 236 19.48 -5.31 5.94
CA LEU A 236 20.72 -4.66 5.49
C LEU A 236 21.64 -5.60 4.69
N VAL A 237 21.67 -6.88 5.04
CA VAL A 237 22.51 -7.92 4.40
C VAL A 237 22.23 -8.11 2.90
N LEU A 238 21.05 -7.69 2.42
CA LEU A 238 20.68 -7.75 1.00
C LEU A 238 20.92 -6.43 0.25
N VAL A 239 21.36 -5.38 0.95
CA VAL A 239 21.65 -4.08 0.34
C VAL A 239 23.02 -4.09 -0.30
N ASP A 240 23.12 -3.55 -1.50
CA ASP A 240 24.40 -3.37 -2.18
C ASP A 240 25.34 -2.44 -1.39
N LYS A 241 26.59 -2.87 -1.19
CA LYS A 241 27.59 -2.13 -0.38
C LYS A 241 27.88 -0.75 -0.98
N GLU A 242 27.90 -0.62 -2.31
CA GLU A 242 28.13 0.68 -2.96
C GLU A 242 26.91 1.60 -2.86
N SER A 243 25.68 1.07 -2.97
CA SER A 243 24.44 1.81 -2.67
C SER A 243 24.44 2.39 -1.25
N LEU A 244 24.89 1.59 -0.28
CA LEU A 244 25.04 1.98 1.12
C LEU A 244 26.10 3.07 1.28
N LYS A 245 27.31 2.90 0.73
CA LYS A 245 28.38 3.91 0.76
C LYS A 245 27.95 5.23 0.12
N MET A 246 27.42 5.21 -1.10
CA MET A 246 26.97 6.42 -1.80
C MET A 246 25.91 7.17 -1.02
N SER A 247 24.96 6.45 -0.42
CA SER A 247 23.91 7.06 0.38
C SER A 247 24.48 7.70 1.65
N LEU A 248 25.34 6.99 2.38
CA LEU A 248 25.94 7.48 3.62
C LEU A 248 26.87 8.69 3.39
N LYS A 249 27.56 8.78 2.23
CA LYS A 249 28.38 9.96 1.88
C LYS A 249 27.59 11.26 1.87
N GLY A 250 26.34 11.20 1.41
CA GLY A 250 25.46 12.37 1.31
C GLY A 250 24.68 12.70 2.59
N TRP A 251 24.93 11.98 3.70
CA TRP A 251 24.12 12.08 4.90
C TRP A 251 24.81 12.85 6.02
N GLU A 252 24.02 13.68 6.70
CA GLU A 252 24.44 14.31 7.95
C GLU A 252 24.57 13.28 9.08
N ILE A 253 25.54 13.49 9.98
CA ILE A 253 25.79 12.60 11.13
C ILE A 253 24.54 12.39 11.98
N ARG A 254 23.75 13.45 12.21
CA ARG A 254 22.48 13.37 12.97
C ARG A 254 21.49 12.40 12.32
N SER A 255 21.41 12.37 11.00
CA SER A 255 20.54 11.45 10.26
C SER A 255 21.01 10.00 10.38
N ILE A 256 22.33 9.78 10.37
CA ILE A 256 22.92 8.45 10.60
C ILE A 256 22.66 8.00 12.04
N GLN A 257 22.86 8.86 13.04
CA GLN A 257 22.56 8.55 14.44
C GLN A 257 21.09 8.16 14.64
N SER A 258 20.16 8.94 14.08
CA SER A 258 18.73 8.65 14.13
C SER A 258 18.40 7.29 13.50
N LEU A 259 19.01 6.97 12.36
CA LEU A 259 18.85 5.64 11.74
C LEU A 259 19.30 4.52 12.68
N LEU A 260 20.48 4.66 13.28
CA LEU A 260 21.09 3.63 14.13
C LEU A 260 20.28 3.34 15.41
N MET A 261 19.56 4.32 15.97
CA MET A 261 18.72 4.11 17.16
C MET A 261 17.60 3.05 16.94
N ASP A 262 17.13 2.94 15.69
CA ASP A 262 16.02 2.07 15.31
C ASP A 262 16.47 0.77 14.63
N ARG A 263 17.74 0.39 14.79
CA ARG A 263 18.38 -0.80 14.22
C ARG A 263 18.99 -1.68 15.29
N ASP A 264 19.17 -2.96 14.97
CA ASP A 264 19.84 -3.89 15.87
C ASP A 264 21.37 -3.67 15.90
N ASP A 265 22.05 -4.27 16.86
CA ASP A 265 23.48 -4.03 17.05
C ASP A 265 24.34 -4.59 15.91
N SER A 266 23.90 -5.67 15.26
CA SER A 266 24.57 -6.21 14.08
C SER A 266 24.54 -5.23 12.90
N GLU A 267 23.39 -4.63 12.62
CA GLU A 267 23.25 -3.65 11.55
C GLU A 267 24.00 -2.36 11.88
N LYS A 268 24.01 -1.94 13.15
CA LYS A 268 24.84 -0.82 13.60
C LYS A 268 26.32 -1.08 13.33
N GLN A 269 26.80 -2.28 13.66
CA GLN A 269 28.19 -2.66 13.45
C GLN A 269 28.56 -2.63 11.96
N ILE A 270 27.73 -3.22 11.09
CA ILE A 270 27.96 -3.20 9.63
C ILE A 270 28.04 -1.76 9.09
N ILE A 271 27.10 -0.90 9.49
CA ILE A 271 27.10 0.51 9.07
C ILE A 271 28.34 1.23 9.58
N ALA A 272 28.73 1.02 10.84
CA ALA A 272 29.92 1.64 11.43
C ALA A 272 31.21 1.20 10.73
N GLU A 273 31.33 -0.08 10.38
CA GLU A 273 32.47 -0.62 9.62
C GLU A 273 32.57 0.02 8.23
N ILE A 274 31.44 0.22 7.54
CA ILE A 274 31.43 0.88 6.23
C ILE A 274 31.80 2.35 6.33
N ILE A 275 31.32 3.06 7.36
CA ILE A 275 31.73 4.45 7.61
C ILE A 275 33.24 4.51 7.88
N LYS A 276 33.77 3.58 8.69
CA LYS A 276 35.22 3.49 8.95
C LYS A 276 36.01 3.26 7.67
N GLU A 277 35.59 2.33 6.81
CA GLU A 277 36.21 2.10 5.49
C GLU A 277 36.21 3.38 4.66
N MET A 278 35.08 4.10 4.60
CA MET A 278 34.96 5.34 3.83
C MET A 278 35.93 6.44 4.30
N VAL A 279 36.13 6.57 5.62
CA VAL A 279 37.09 7.53 6.19
C VAL A 279 38.53 7.12 5.83
N LEU A 280 38.87 5.84 5.96
CA LEU A 280 40.22 5.32 5.68
C LEU A 280 40.57 5.27 4.18
N ASP A 281 39.59 5.12 3.30
CA ASP A 281 39.82 5.21 1.85
C ASP A 281 40.04 6.65 1.39
N SER A 282 39.39 7.62 2.04
CA SER A 282 39.59 9.05 1.74
C SER A 282 40.98 9.56 2.13
N SER A 283 41.63 8.93 3.12
CA SER A 283 42.99 9.30 3.53
C SER A 283 44.05 8.77 2.57
N LYS A 284 43.81 7.66 1.84
CA LYS A 284 44.78 7.12 0.86
C LYS A 284 44.91 7.95 -0.41
N SER A 285 43.84 8.62 -0.89
CA SER A 285 43.93 9.46 -2.10
C SER A 285 44.74 10.74 -1.88
N LEU A 286 44.91 11.17 -0.62
CA LEU A 286 45.73 12.33 -0.25
C LEU A 286 47.24 12.02 -0.25
N TYR A 287 47.65 10.75 -0.20
CA TYR A 287 49.07 10.36 -0.19
C TYR A 287 49.65 10.01 -1.56
N LEU A 288 48.84 10.00 -2.62
CA LEU A 288 49.30 9.83 -4.01
C LEU A 288 49.65 11.17 -4.70
N TRP A 289 49.62 12.28 -3.95
CA TRP A 289 50.10 13.59 -4.36
C TRP A 289 51.40 13.94 -3.61
N LYS A 290 52.44 13.13 -3.81
CA LYS A 290 53.82 13.46 -3.45
C LYS A 290 54.77 13.05 -4.55
#